data_AF-A0A7C8IZU4-F1
#
_entry.id   AF-A0A7C8IZU4-F1
#
_cell.length_a   1.000
_cell.length_b   1.000
_cell.length_c   1.000
_cell.angle_alpha   90.00
_cell.angle_beta   90.00
_cell.angle_gamma   90.00
#
_symmetry.space_group_name_H-M   'P 1'
#
loop_
_entity.id
_entity.type
_entity.pdbx_description
1 polymer ?
#
loop_
_entity_poly.entity_id
_entity_poly.type
_entity_poly.pdbx_seq_one_letter_code
_entity_poly.pdbx_strand_id
1 'polypeptide(L)'
;MLFTIAIISTAFLGLTTASPVSSNNRRYVAGTCGIHVTQYQKNENGVGGDYQYDIQIKDGVGAIIGGANHLPIPDLQSATVDSELPFGLVVTSGAFDSDPVGFAYAGYIFSSSNGCSAGDYDNGARQMDCGFGC
;
A
#
# COMPACT_ATOMS: atom_id res chain seq x y z
N MET A 1 23.08 -30.33 57.42
CA MET A 1 22.20 -29.30 56.84
C MET A 1 22.45 -29.30 55.33
N LEU A 2 21.57 -29.96 54.57
CA LEU A 2 21.60 -29.99 53.10
C LEU A 2 20.55 -28.99 52.59
N PHE A 3 20.92 -28.09 51.68
CA PHE A 3 19.98 -27.29 50.92
C PHE A 3 20.04 -27.71 49.45
N THR A 4 18.92 -28.22 48.96
CA THR A 4 18.70 -28.67 47.58
C THR A 4 18.35 -27.46 46.72
N ILE A 5 19.12 -27.21 45.65
CA ILE A 5 18.82 -26.18 44.65
C ILE A 5 18.03 -26.83 43.52
N ALA A 6 16.79 -26.39 43.31
CA ALA A 6 15.98 -26.76 42.16
C ALA A 6 16.24 -25.79 41.00
N ILE A 7 16.69 -26.31 39.86
CA ILE A 7 16.90 -25.54 38.62
C ILE A 7 15.68 -25.79 37.73
N ILE A 8 14.92 -24.73 37.46
CA ILE A 8 13.75 -24.78 36.55
C ILE A 8 14.25 -24.49 35.13
N SER A 9 14.22 -25.50 34.27
CA SER A 9 14.50 -25.35 32.83
C SER A 9 13.25 -24.82 32.12
N THR A 10 13.32 -23.60 31.61
CA THR A 10 12.30 -23.03 30.70
C THR A 10 12.57 -23.51 29.28
N ALA A 11 11.61 -24.23 28.71
CA ALA A 11 11.63 -24.63 27.31
C ALA A 11 11.40 -23.39 26.42
N PHE A 12 12.35 -23.08 25.54
CA PHE A 12 12.15 -22.12 24.46
C PHE A 12 11.20 -22.73 23.42
N LEU A 13 10.01 -22.15 23.29
CA LEU A 13 9.11 -22.43 22.18
C LEU A 13 9.79 -21.94 20.89
N GLY A 14 10.03 -22.88 19.97
CA GLY A 14 10.60 -22.59 18.66
C GLY A 14 9.72 -21.63 17.88
N LEU A 15 10.21 -20.41 17.65
CA LEU A 15 9.70 -19.55 16.61
C LEU A 15 10.10 -20.18 15.27
N THR A 16 9.14 -20.76 14.56
CA THR A 16 9.30 -21.06 13.15
C THR A 16 9.35 -19.73 12.42
N THR A 17 10.54 -19.22 12.13
CA THR A 17 10.71 -18.15 11.15
C THR A 17 10.42 -18.74 9.78
N ALA A 18 9.15 -18.75 9.39
CA ALA A 18 8.78 -18.91 8.00
C ALA A 18 9.38 -17.71 7.26
N SER A 19 10.57 -17.92 6.67
CA SER A 19 11.13 -16.96 5.73
C SER A 19 10.14 -16.82 4.57
N PRO A 20 9.80 -15.60 4.13
CA PRO A 20 8.96 -15.45 2.95
C PRO A 20 9.64 -16.14 1.78
N VAL A 21 8.93 -17.06 1.14
CA VAL A 21 9.39 -17.75 -0.06
C VAL A 21 9.52 -16.70 -1.16
N SER A 22 10.75 -16.26 -1.44
CA SER A 22 11.05 -15.47 -2.62
C SER A 22 10.96 -16.42 -3.83
N SER A 23 9.78 -16.51 -4.44
CA SER A 23 9.62 -17.23 -5.70
C SER A 23 10.33 -16.44 -6.79
N ASN A 24 11.55 -16.89 -7.13
CA ASN A 24 12.42 -16.32 -8.14
C ASN A 24 11.92 -16.63 -9.56
N ASN A 25 10.68 -16.25 -9.84
CA ASN A 25 10.09 -16.13 -11.17
C ASN A 25 9.49 -14.73 -11.24
N ARG A 26 10.35 -13.69 -11.28
CA ARG A 26 9.90 -12.30 -11.17
C ARG A 26 8.95 -12.01 -12.32
N ARG A 27 7.68 -11.82 -11.98
CA ARG A 27 6.64 -11.41 -12.91
C ARG A 27 6.75 -9.92 -13.28
N TYR A 28 7.58 -9.17 -12.56
CA TYR A 28 7.79 -7.73 -12.76
C TYR A 28 9.27 -7.38 -13.00
N VAL A 29 9.52 -6.23 -13.66
CA VAL A 29 10.87 -5.65 -13.79
C VAL A 29 11.15 -4.70 -12.62
N ALA A 30 12.23 -4.98 -11.87
CA ALA A 30 12.70 -4.11 -10.78
C ALA A 30 13.27 -2.78 -11.30
N GLY A 31 13.26 -1.75 -10.46
CA GLY A 31 13.74 -0.40 -10.74
C GLY A 31 12.89 0.66 -10.04
N THR A 32 12.47 1.67 -10.80
CA THR A 32 11.50 2.67 -10.33
C THR A 32 10.13 2.26 -10.82
N CYS A 33 9.33 1.66 -9.93
CA CYS A 33 7.92 1.42 -10.18
C CYS A 33 7.13 2.73 -10.13
N GLY A 34 5.98 2.73 -10.81
CA GLY A 34 5.03 3.84 -10.81
C GLY A 34 3.67 3.41 -10.29
N ILE A 35 2.94 4.33 -9.66
CA ILE A 35 1.48 4.22 -9.52
C ILE A 35 0.81 5.37 -10.23
N HIS A 36 -0.28 5.07 -10.92
CA HIS A 36 -1.24 6.06 -11.39
C HIS A 36 -2.52 5.88 -10.58
N VAL A 37 -3.02 6.96 -9.99
CA VAL A 37 -4.19 6.96 -9.11
C VAL A 37 -5.18 8.01 -9.58
N THR A 38 -6.41 7.58 -9.84
CA THR A 38 -7.57 8.48 -9.89
C THR A 38 -8.30 8.39 -8.56
N GLN A 39 -8.40 9.51 -7.84
CA GLN A 39 -9.24 9.61 -6.66
C GLN A 39 -10.54 10.32 -7.01
N TYR A 40 -11.67 9.70 -6.69
CA TYR A 40 -13.00 10.26 -6.87
C TYR A 40 -13.54 10.82 -5.56
N GLN A 41 -14.06 12.05 -5.60
CA GLN A 41 -14.60 12.77 -4.45
C GLN A 41 -15.85 12.11 -3.88
N LYS A 42 -15.95 12.11 -2.56
CA LYS A 42 -17.17 11.73 -1.84
C LYS A 42 -18.35 12.57 -2.30
N ASN A 43 -19.50 11.93 -2.42
CA ASN A 43 -20.80 12.53 -2.76
C ASN A 43 -20.86 13.24 -4.11
N GLU A 44 -19.83 13.14 -4.94
CA GLU A 44 -19.80 13.64 -6.31
C GLU A 44 -20.02 12.48 -7.30
N ASN A 45 -20.65 12.75 -8.45
CA ASN A 45 -20.78 11.80 -9.57
C ASN A 45 -21.23 10.37 -9.23
N GLY A 46 -21.96 10.17 -8.12
CA GLY A 46 -22.43 8.84 -7.69
C GLY A 46 -21.40 7.97 -6.95
N VAL A 47 -20.29 8.55 -6.49
CA VAL A 47 -19.20 7.86 -5.75
C VAL A 47 -19.67 7.31 -4.38
N GLY A 48 -20.63 7.97 -3.75
CA GLY A 48 -21.14 7.60 -2.43
C GLY A 48 -20.39 8.28 -1.28
N GLY A 49 -20.50 7.72 -0.08
CA GLY A 49 -20.04 8.35 1.17
C GLY A 49 -18.55 8.23 1.47
N ASP A 50 -17.82 7.37 0.75
CA ASP A 50 -16.38 7.14 0.88
C ASP A 50 -15.65 7.59 -0.39
N TYR A 51 -14.38 7.96 -0.30
CA TYR A 51 -13.58 8.17 -1.50
C TYR A 51 -13.42 6.84 -2.24
N GLN A 52 -13.43 6.90 -3.57
CA GLN A 52 -13.10 5.75 -4.41
C GLN A 52 -11.78 5.99 -5.14
N TYR A 53 -11.06 4.90 -5.39
CA TYR A 53 -9.76 4.93 -6.03
C TYR A 53 -9.70 3.95 -7.20
N ASP A 54 -9.30 4.46 -8.37
CA ASP A 54 -8.72 3.62 -9.43
C ASP A 54 -7.21 3.70 -9.31
N ILE A 55 -6.56 2.55 -9.31
CA ILE A 55 -5.12 2.45 -9.05
C ILE A 55 -4.54 1.50 -10.08
N GLN A 56 -3.49 1.94 -10.76
CA GLN A 56 -2.67 1.11 -11.64
C GLN A 56 -1.24 1.09 -11.09
N ILE A 57 -0.71 -0.11 -10.85
CA ILE A 57 0.68 -0.32 -10.42
C ILE A 57 1.49 -0.74 -11.63
N LYS A 58 2.58 -0.02 -11.90
CA LYS A 58 3.46 -0.21 -13.04
C LYS A 58 4.87 -0.60 -12.59
N ASP A 59 5.48 -1.54 -13.29
CA ASP A 59 6.85 -1.98 -13.02
C ASP A 59 7.92 -0.99 -13.54
N GLY A 60 9.20 -1.35 -13.39
CA GLY A 60 10.34 -0.52 -13.79
C GLY A 60 10.45 -0.23 -15.30
N VAL A 61 9.68 -0.92 -16.15
CA VAL A 61 9.57 -0.63 -17.60
C VAL A 61 8.20 -0.08 -17.99
N GLY A 62 7.33 0.20 -17.01
CA GLY A 62 6.01 0.79 -17.21
C GLY A 62 4.89 -0.22 -17.51
N ALA A 63 5.13 -1.52 -17.41
CA ALA A 63 4.09 -2.53 -17.59
C ALA A 63 3.14 -2.53 -16.40
N ILE A 64 1.82 -2.57 -16.64
CA ILE A 64 0.82 -2.67 -15.56
C ILE A 64 0.87 -4.09 -14.98
N ILE A 65 1.12 -4.18 -13.68
CA ILE A 65 1.34 -5.42 -12.93
C ILE A 65 0.36 -5.60 -11.76
N GLY A 66 -0.61 -4.70 -11.61
CA GLY A 66 -1.59 -4.75 -10.54
C GLY A 66 -2.45 -3.49 -10.48
N GLY A 67 -3.41 -3.49 -9.56
CA GLY A 67 -4.33 -2.37 -9.43
C GLY A 67 -5.66 -2.72 -8.77
N ALA A 68 -6.49 -1.69 -8.65
CA ALA A 68 -7.87 -1.79 -8.19
C ALA A 68 -8.73 -0.79 -8.97
N ASN A 69 -10.02 -1.05 -9.09
CA ASN A 69 -10.99 -0.14 -9.71
C ASN A 69 -12.09 0.16 -8.70
N HIS A 70 -12.47 1.43 -8.59
CA HIS A 70 -13.50 1.96 -7.69
C HIS A 70 -13.36 1.43 -6.26
N LEU A 71 -12.13 1.28 -5.76
CA LEU A 71 -11.88 0.77 -4.41
C LEU A 71 -12.36 1.80 -3.39
N PRO A 72 -13.42 1.53 -2.59
CA PRO A 72 -13.84 2.46 -1.56
C PRO A 72 -12.89 2.36 -0.37
N ILE A 73 -12.44 3.51 0.14
CA ILE A 73 -11.66 3.57 1.37
C ILE A 73 -12.30 4.60 2.29
N PRO A 74 -12.84 4.18 3.45
CA PRO A 74 -13.41 5.11 4.42
C PRO A 74 -12.36 6.08 4.99
N ASP A 75 -12.87 7.16 5.59
CA ASP A 75 -12.04 8.21 6.17
C ASP A 75 -11.03 7.67 7.19
N LEU A 76 -9.75 8.05 6.99
CA LEU A 76 -8.64 7.66 7.86
C LEU A 76 -8.42 6.14 7.94
N GLN A 77 -8.97 5.38 6.99
CA GLN A 77 -8.74 3.93 6.85
C GLN A 77 -7.75 3.64 5.72
N SER A 78 -7.30 2.39 5.68
CA SER A 78 -6.39 1.90 4.66
C SER A 78 -6.93 0.65 3.97
N ALA A 79 -6.53 0.48 2.71
CA ALA A 79 -6.74 -0.74 1.94
C ALA A 79 -5.43 -1.19 1.30
N THR A 80 -5.33 -2.48 1.03
CA THR A 80 -4.19 -3.07 0.31
C THR A 80 -4.60 -3.31 -1.14
N VAL A 81 -3.73 -2.93 -2.07
CA VAL A 81 -3.87 -3.15 -3.51
C VAL A 81 -2.89 -4.23 -3.93
N ASP A 82 -3.42 -5.29 -4.56
CA ASP A 82 -2.65 -6.43 -5.00
C ASP A 82 -1.94 -6.17 -6.34
N SER A 83 -0.78 -6.80 -6.51
CA SER A 83 0.02 -6.76 -7.73
C SER A 83 0.95 -7.97 -7.82
N GLU A 84 1.77 -8.00 -8.86
CA GLU A 84 2.86 -8.97 -9.00
C GLU A 84 4.11 -8.64 -8.17
N LEU A 85 4.10 -7.51 -7.44
CA LEU A 85 5.16 -7.17 -6.49
C LEU A 85 5.15 -8.11 -5.27
N PRO A 86 6.29 -8.26 -4.56
CA PRO A 86 6.37 -9.14 -3.39
C PRO A 86 5.51 -8.71 -2.19
N PHE A 87 5.10 -7.44 -2.12
CA PHE A 87 4.28 -6.87 -1.04
C PHE A 87 3.09 -6.12 -1.63
N GLY A 88 2.00 -6.02 -0.87
CA GLY A 88 0.87 -5.17 -1.25
C GLY A 88 1.20 -3.68 -1.11
N LEU A 89 0.65 -2.87 -2.01
CA LEU A 89 0.66 -1.41 -1.86
C LEU A 89 -0.47 -1.03 -0.90
N VAL A 90 -0.14 -0.36 0.20
CA VAL A 90 -1.14 0.16 1.13
C VAL A 90 -1.49 1.59 0.73
N VAL A 91 -2.78 1.88 0.68
CA VAL A 91 -3.36 3.18 0.36
C VAL A 91 -4.20 3.63 1.53
N THR A 92 -3.99 4.86 2.00
CA THR A 92 -4.69 5.44 3.14
C THR A 92 -5.44 6.68 2.72
N SER A 93 -6.75 6.71 2.98
CA SER A 93 -7.58 7.87 2.70
C SER A 93 -7.46 8.93 3.79
N GLY A 94 -7.46 10.20 3.39
CA GLY A 94 -7.73 11.32 4.29
C GLY A 94 -9.22 11.41 4.65
N ALA A 95 -9.56 12.37 5.51
CA ALA A 95 -10.96 12.66 5.88
C ALA A 95 -11.56 13.75 4.99
N PHE A 96 -10.75 14.71 4.53
CA PHE A 96 -11.17 15.88 3.76
C PHE A 96 -10.50 15.95 2.39
N ASP A 97 -11.07 16.72 1.45
CA ASP A 97 -10.54 16.82 0.08
C ASP A 97 -9.11 17.37 0.04
N SER A 98 -8.78 18.24 1.00
CA SER A 98 -7.46 18.82 1.19
C SER A 98 -6.45 17.85 1.79
N ASP A 99 -6.89 16.73 2.36
CA ASP A 99 -5.99 15.79 3.00
C ASP A 99 -5.19 15.02 1.94
N PRO A 100 -3.91 14.74 2.22
CA PRO A 100 -3.11 13.92 1.34
C PRO A 100 -3.58 12.47 1.36
N VAL A 101 -3.45 11.79 0.23
CA VAL A 101 -3.57 10.33 0.16
C VAL A 101 -2.24 9.73 0.58
N GLY A 102 -2.26 8.85 1.57
CA GLY A 102 -1.06 8.14 2.05
C GLY A 102 -0.81 6.88 1.24
N PHE A 103 0.46 6.58 1.00
CA PHE A 103 0.90 5.36 0.34
C PHE A 103 2.04 4.71 1.12
N ALA A 104 2.05 3.38 1.15
CA ALA A 104 3.17 2.63 1.70
C ALA A 104 3.43 1.35 0.92
N TYR A 105 4.71 1.06 0.69
CA TYR A 105 5.16 -0.17 0.05
C TYR A 105 6.50 -0.62 0.66
N ALA A 106 6.57 -1.87 1.14
CA ALA A 106 7.79 -2.44 1.71
C ALA A 106 8.50 -1.55 2.78
N GLY A 107 7.73 -0.81 3.57
CA GLY A 107 8.23 0.13 4.58
C GLY A 107 8.61 1.53 4.07
N TYR A 108 8.61 1.75 2.75
CA TYR A 108 8.70 3.08 2.16
C TYR A 108 7.33 3.77 2.23
N ILE A 109 7.29 5.00 2.74
CA ILE A 109 6.07 5.78 2.94
C ILE A 109 6.17 7.08 2.14
N PHE A 110 5.12 7.40 1.40
CA PHE A 110 5.01 8.59 0.58
C PHE A 110 3.54 9.04 0.51
N SER A 111 3.25 10.19 -0.09
CA SER A 111 1.90 10.73 -0.15
C SER A 111 1.66 11.58 -1.39
N SER A 112 0.40 11.87 -1.67
CA SER A 112 0.03 12.81 -2.75
C SER A 112 0.65 14.21 -2.59
N SER A 113 1.03 14.61 -1.37
CA SER A 113 1.72 15.86 -1.08
C SER A 113 3.25 15.76 -1.02
N ASN A 114 3.81 14.53 -1.00
CA ASN A 114 5.24 14.29 -0.91
C ASN A 114 5.63 12.98 -1.59
N GLY A 115 6.32 13.06 -2.74
CA GLY A 115 6.72 11.90 -3.54
C GLY A 115 5.79 11.58 -4.71
N CYS A 116 4.77 12.40 -4.94
CA CYS A 116 3.84 12.30 -6.06
C CYS A 116 3.73 13.63 -6.82
N SER A 117 3.37 13.56 -8.10
CA SER A 117 2.72 14.64 -8.82
C SER A 117 1.21 14.48 -8.65
N ALA A 118 0.54 15.47 -8.07
CA ALA A 118 -0.90 15.45 -7.84
C ALA A 118 -1.55 16.66 -8.49
N GLY A 119 -2.63 16.43 -9.23
CA GLY A 119 -3.49 17.48 -9.76
C GLY A 119 -4.58 17.89 -8.78
N ASP A 120 -5.23 19.02 -9.10
CA ASP A 120 -6.46 19.42 -8.43
C ASP A 120 -7.63 18.52 -8.82
N TYR A 121 -8.72 18.62 -8.07
CA TYR A 121 -9.99 18.02 -8.48
C TYR A 121 -10.57 18.75 -9.68
N ASP A 122 -10.88 18.00 -10.73
CA ASP A 122 -11.63 18.43 -11.90
C ASP A 122 -12.83 17.49 -12.07
N ASN A 123 -14.04 18.06 -12.07
CA ASN A 123 -15.30 17.31 -12.15
C ASN A 123 -15.38 16.12 -11.18
N GLY A 124 -15.06 16.31 -9.91
CA GLY A 124 -15.20 15.27 -8.89
C GLY A 124 -14.09 14.22 -8.87
N ALA A 125 -13.01 14.39 -9.65
CA ALA A 125 -11.87 13.47 -9.64
C ALA A 125 -10.54 14.20 -9.74
N ARG A 126 -9.48 13.65 -9.11
CA ARG A 126 -8.10 14.14 -9.27
C ARG A 126 -7.17 13.00 -9.65
N GLN A 127 -6.11 13.36 -10.37
CA GLN A 127 -5.10 12.43 -10.84
C GLN A 127 -3.81 12.57 -10.04
N MET A 128 -3.16 11.44 -9.76
CA MET A 128 -1.88 11.41 -9.07
C MET A 128 -0.95 10.37 -9.71
N ASP A 129 0.30 10.74 -9.90
CA ASP A 129 1.36 9.85 -10.36
C ASP A 129 2.50 9.86 -9.33
N CYS A 130 2.88 8.68 -8.83
CA CYS A 130 3.95 8.55 -7.84
C CYS A 130 4.97 7.49 -8.28
N GLY A 131 6.22 7.67 -7.85
CA GLY A 131 7.31 6.72 -8.07
C GLY A 131 7.79 6.11 -6.77
N PHE A 132 8.16 4.82 -6.80
CA PHE A 132 8.74 4.13 -5.65
C PHE A 132 9.71 3.03 -6.09
N GLY A 133 10.58 2.59 -5.17
CA GLY A 133 11.52 1.50 -5.43
C GLY A 133 10.85 0.14 -5.39
N CYS A 134 11.11 -0.68 -6.41
CA CYS A 134 10.74 -2.08 -6.52
C CYS A 134 11.86 -2.85 -7.23
#